data_AF-A0A7S3FY65-F1
#
_entry.id   AF-A0A7S3FY65-F1
#
_cell.length_a   1.000
_cell.length_b   1.000
_cell.length_c   1.000
_cell.angle_alpha   90.00
_cell.angle_beta   90.00
_cell.angle_gamma   90.00
#
_symmetry.space_group_name_H-M   'P 1'
#
loop_
_entity.id
_entity.type
_entity.pdbx_description
1 polymer ?
#
loop_
_entity_poly.entity_id
_entity_poly.type
_entity_poly.pdbx_seq_one_letter_code
_entity_poly.pdbx_strand_id
1 'polypeptide(L)'
;ASRSEDSQYDINPKLVNRRGIYKDVYKSQDGFTDYQLRCNLCVAMAYAPQLFNREHAQICLENVAKILMEPGCMGIKTLDPSDRQYNGDYINSDMTHGWNYHQ
;
A
#
# COMPACT_ATOMS: atom_id res chain seq x y z
N ALA A 1 -7.93 -12.09 2.67
CA ALA A 1 -7.02 -13.18 3.03
C ALA A 1 -6.83 -13.23 4.55
N SER A 2 -7.10 -14.37 5.16
CA SER A 2 -6.87 -14.65 6.59
C SER A 2 -5.49 -15.24 6.82
N ARG A 3 -5.01 -15.22 8.07
CA ARG A 3 -3.70 -15.81 8.45
C ARG A 3 -3.55 -17.29 8.06
N SER A 4 -4.66 -18.02 7.94
CA SER A 4 -4.68 -19.41 7.51
C SER A 4 -4.22 -19.62 6.07
N GLU A 5 -4.22 -18.57 5.25
CA GLU A 5 -3.85 -18.62 3.83
C GLU A 5 -2.39 -18.19 3.59
N ASP A 6 -1.67 -17.78 4.63
CA ASP A 6 -0.30 -17.25 4.52
C ASP A 6 0.64 -18.22 3.80
N SER A 7 0.49 -19.53 4.00
CA SER A 7 1.32 -20.55 3.35
C SER A 7 1.19 -20.60 1.83
N GLN A 8 0.16 -19.99 1.24
CA GLN A 8 -0.06 -19.93 -0.21
C GLN A 8 0.71 -18.78 -0.87
N TYR A 9 1.32 -17.89 -0.07
CA TYR A 9 2.01 -16.70 -0.54
C TYR A 9 3.42 -16.62 0.05
N ASP A 10 4.32 -15.92 -0.64
CA ASP A 10 5.60 -15.55 -0.04
C ASP A 10 5.40 -14.37 0.92
N ILE A 11 5.24 -14.66 2.21
CA ILE A 11 4.93 -13.70 3.26
C ILE A 11 5.79 -13.93 4.49
N ASN A 12 6.26 -12.84 5.09
CA ASN A 12 6.82 -12.81 6.43
C ASN A 12 5.79 -12.16 7.37
N PRO A 13 5.03 -12.96 8.16
CA PRO A 13 3.94 -12.43 8.98
C PRO A 13 4.35 -11.40 10.02
N LYS A 14 5.64 -11.36 10.40
CA LYS A 14 6.18 -10.41 11.38
C LYS A 14 6.27 -8.99 10.84
N LEU A 15 6.29 -8.82 9.51
CA LEU A 15 6.43 -7.54 8.83
C LEU A 15 5.10 -6.99 8.31
N VAL A 16 4.02 -7.75 8.44
CA VAL A 16 2.71 -7.40 7.90
C VAL A 16 2.05 -6.31 8.75
N ASN A 17 1.90 -5.12 8.17
CA ASN A 17 1.07 -4.05 8.74
C ASN A 17 -0.42 -4.29 8.44
N ARG A 18 -0.74 -4.62 7.18
CA ARG A 18 -2.12 -4.80 6.69
C ARG A 18 -2.28 -6.04 5.81
N ARG A 19 -3.48 -6.62 5.82
CA ARG A 19 -3.88 -7.76 4.98
C ARG A 19 -4.96 -7.35 3.98
N GLY A 20 -5.13 -8.15 2.94
CA GLY A 20 -6.05 -7.83 1.84
C GLY A 20 -5.48 -6.72 0.94
N ILE A 21 -4.17 -6.72 0.76
CA ILE A 21 -3.44 -5.81 -0.12
C ILE A 21 -2.56 -6.62 -1.07
N TYR A 22 -2.18 -6.02 -2.19
CA TYR A 22 -1.02 -6.46 -2.95
C TYR A 22 0.19 -5.67 -2.46
N LYS A 23 1.31 -6.37 -2.23
CA LYS A 23 2.57 -5.75 -1.81
C LYS A 23 2.99 -4.68 -2.81
N ASP A 24 3.47 -3.54 -2.32
CA ASP A 24 3.99 -2.49 -3.19
C ASP A 24 5.29 -2.91 -3.88
N VAL A 25 6.15 -3.61 -3.14
CA VAL A 25 7.45 -4.11 -3.62
C VAL A 25 7.64 -5.57 -3.20
N TYR A 26 8.48 -6.30 -3.93
CA TYR A 26 8.90 -7.65 -3.59
C TYR A 26 10.42 -7.70 -3.44
N LYS A 27 10.91 -8.08 -2.25
CA LYS A 27 12.34 -8.19 -1.90
C LYS A 27 13.11 -6.86 -1.94
N SER A 28 12.53 -5.82 -1.37
CA SER A 28 13.26 -4.59 -1.07
C SER A 28 14.38 -4.81 -0.04
N GLN A 29 15.27 -3.81 0.12
CA GLN A 29 16.34 -3.87 1.13
C GLN A 29 15.78 -3.83 2.56
N ASP A 30 14.78 -3.00 2.81
CA ASP A 30 13.98 -3.03 4.05
C ASP A 30 12.70 -3.80 3.80
N GLY A 31 12.70 -5.09 4.15
CA GLY A 31 11.57 -5.98 3.91
C GLY A 31 10.25 -5.54 4.55
N PHE A 32 10.22 -4.57 5.48
CA PHE A 32 8.97 -3.96 5.92
C PHE A 32 8.26 -3.21 4.79
N THR A 33 9.03 -2.50 3.94
CA THR A 33 8.50 -1.66 2.86
C THR A 33 7.76 -2.47 1.78
N ASP A 34 8.06 -3.76 1.63
CA ASP A 34 7.29 -4.69 0.80
C ASP A 34 5.80 -4.74 1.18
N TYR A 35 5.49 -4.58 2.48
CA TYR A 35 4.14 -4.76 3.03
C TYR A 35 3.36 -3.45 3.18
N GLN A 36 3.85 -2.36 2.57
CA GLN A 36 3.16 -1.07 2.58
C GLN A 36 1.98 -1.08 1.63
N LEU A 37 0.84 -0.59 2.11
CA LEU A 37 -0.28 -0.26 1.23
C LEU A 37 0.00 1.10 0.59
N ARG A 38 0.33 1.07 -0.70
CA ARG A 38 0.48 2.26 -1.55
C ARG A 38 -0.48 2.19 -2.73
N CYS A 39 -0.68 3.33 -3.40
CA CYS A 39 -1.61 3.44 -4.52
C CYS A 39 -1.12 2.80 -5.84
N ASN A 40 0.16 2.39 -5.91
CA ASN A 40 0.81 1.96 -7.15
C ASN A 40 0.15 0.73 -7.79
N LEU A 41 -0.38 -0.20 -6.99
CA LEU A 41 -1.01 -1.43 -7.47
C LEU A 41 -2.15 -1.19 -8.47
N CYS A 42 -2.82 -0.03 -8.38
CA CYS A 42 -3.92 0.33 -9.25
C CYS A 42 -3.47 0.43 -10.72
N VAL A 43 -2.23 0.86 -10.97
CA VAL A 43 -1.65 0.93 -12.32
C VAL A 43 -1.53 -0.48 -12.91
N ALA A 44 -1.01 -1.43 -12.13
CA ALA A 44 -0.86 -2.82 -12.55
C ALA A 44 -2.22 -3.49 -12.80
N MET A 45 -3.19 -3.26 -11.92
CA MET A 45 -4.56 -3.79 -12.09
C MET A 45 -5.27 -3.23 -13.32
N ALA A 46 -5.06 -1.95 -13.63
CA ALA A 46 -5.64 -1.32 -14.82
C ALA A 46 -5.01 -1.85 -16.13
N TYR A 47 -3.69 -2.05 -16.14
CA TYR A 47 -2.96 -2.47 -17.33
C TYR A 47 -3.01 -3.98 -17.59
N ALA A 48 -2.87 -4.79 -16.55
CA ALA A 48 -2.78 -6.25 -16.64
C ALA A 48 -3.73 -6.96 -15.65
N PRO A 49 -5.05 -6.74 -15.74
CA PRO A 49 -6.03 -7.29 -14.80
C PRO A 49 -6.01 -8.83 -14.72
N GLN A 50 -5.59 -9.51 -15.79
CA GLN A 50 -5.47 -10.97 -15.84
C GLN A 50 -4.43 -11.57 -14.88
N LEU A 51 -3.51 -10.74 -14.35
CA LEU A 51 -2.55 -11.19 -13.33
C LEU A 51 -3.17 -11.31 -11.94
N PHE A 52 -4.40 -10.82 -11.77
CA PHE A 52 -5.05 -10.70 -10.47
C PHE A 52 -6.20 -11.70 -10.34
N ASN A 53 -6.25 -12.38 -9.19
CA ASN A 53 -7.49 -13.03 -8.77
C ASN A 53 -8.56 -11.96 -8.53
N ARG A 54 -9.74 -12.14 -9.13
CA ARG A 54 -10.83 -11.14 -9.11
C ARG A 54 -11.27 -10.77 -7.70
N GLU A 55 -11.46 -11.76 -6.83
CA GLU A 55 -11.96 -11.54 -5.47
C GLU A 55 -10.91 -10.81 -4.61
N HIS A 56 -9.63 -11.20 -4.75
CA HIS A 56 -8.54 -10.53 -4.06
C HIS A 56 -8.34 -9.10 -4.54
N ALA A 57 -8.48 -8.85 -5.85
CA ALA A 57 -8.40 -7.51 -6.42
C ALA A 57 -9.52 -6.61 -5.92
N GLN A 58 -10.76 -7.11 -5.85
CA GLN A 58 -11.89 -6.36 -5.31
C GLN A 58 -11.66 -5.93 -3.87
N ILE A 59 -11.26 -6.87 -3.00
CA ILE A 59 -10.95 -6.57 -1.59
C ILE A 59 -9.83 -5.53 -1.48
N CYS A 60 -8.79 -5.65 -2.32
CA CYS A 60 -7.69 -4.69 -2.32
C CYS A 60 -8.13 -3.29 -2.77
N LEU A 61 -8.94 -3.19 -3.83
CA LEU A 61 -9.46 -1.92 -4.33
C LEU A 61 -10.41 -1.26 -3.33
N GLU A 62 -11.24 -2.04 -2.63
CA GLU A 62 -12.08 -1.56 -1.52
C GLU A 62 -11.22 -0.98 -0.39
N ASN A 63 -10.12 -1.67 -0.02
CA ASN A 63 -9.16 -1.17 0.95
C ASN A 63 -8.50 0.13 0.48
N VAL A 64 -8.05 0.22 -0.78
CA VAL A 64 -7.48 1.43 -1.37
C VAL A 64 -8.48 2.59 -1.30
N ALA A 65 -9.72 2.38 -1.76
CA ALA A 65 -10.76 3.40 -1.75
C ALA A 65 -11.12 3.87 -0.33
N LYS A 66 -11.14 2.94 0.64
CA LYS A 66 -11.48 3.26 2.03
C LYS A 66 -10.35 3.96 2.79
N ILE A 67 -9.09 3.63 2.49
CA ILE A 67 -7.93 4.00 3.32
C ILE A 67 -7.13 5.13 2.68
N LEU A 68 -6.85 5.02 1.39
CA LEU A 68 -5.99 5.96 0.68
C LEU A 68 -6.77 7.14 0.07
N MET A 69 -8.08 7.03 -0.08
CA MET A 69 -8.93 8.09 -0.61
C MET A 69 -9.79 8.72 0.49
N GLU A 70 -10.10 10.00 0.32
CA GLU A 70 -11.02 10.72 1.20
C GLU A 70 -12.15 11.36 0.37
N PRO A 71 -13.39 11.36 0.87
CA PRO A 71 -14.50 12.00 0.18
C PRO A 71 -14.23 13.49 -0.09
N GLY A 72 -14.38 13.92 -1.33
CA GLY A 72 -14.17 15.31 -1.74
C GLY A 72 -12.70 15.71 -1.92
N CYS A 73 -11.75 14.79 -1.77
CA CYS A 73 -10.34 15.03 -2.08
C CYS A 73 -10.03 14.75 -3.55
N MET A 74 -9.10 15.52 -4.14
CA MET A 74 -8.64 15.34 -5.52
C MET A 74 -7.49 14.32 -5.65
N GLY A 75 -6.87 13.93 -4.53
CA GLY A 75 -5.69 13.09 -4.50
C GLY A 75 -5.92 11.73 -3.85
N ILE A 76 -4.92 10.86 -4.00
CA ILE A 76 -4.80 9.60 -3.29
C ILE A 76 -3.56 9.67 -2.39
N LYS A 77 -3.68 9.18 -1.16
CA LYS A 77 -2.53 9.09 -0.26
C LYS A 77 -1.50 8.12 -0.84
N THR A 78 -0.24 8.53 -0.79
CA THR A 78 0.91 7.75 -1.27
C THR A 78 1.20 6.54 -0.38
N LEU A 79 0.81 6.61 0.90
CA LEU A 79 0.95 5.55 1.90
C LEU A 79 -0.22 5.53 2.87
N ASP A 80 -0.43 4.34 3.44
CA ASP A 80 -1.37 4.09 4.52
C ASP A 80 -1.13 5.00 5.74
N PRO A 81 -2.14 5.76 6.20
CA PRO A 81 -2.04 6.58 7.41
C PRO A 81 -1.68 5.81 8.69
N SER A 82 -1.91 4.50 8.75
CA SER A 82 -1.50 3.67 9.89
C SER A 82 -0.07 3.14 9.76
N ASP A 83 0.66 3.48 8.69
CA ASP A 83 2.08 3.15 8.58
C ASP A 83 2.92 4.04 9.51
N ARG A 84 3.91 3.43 10.17
CA ARG A 84 4.84 4.13 11.08
C ARG A 84 5.67 5.22 10.39
N GLN A 85 5.79 5.17 9.06
CA GLN A 85 6.53 6.14 8.27
C GLN A 85 5.63 7.22 7.66
N TYR A 86 4.33 7.22 7.92
CA TYR A 86 3.41 8.17 7.31
C TYR A 86 3.56 9.59 7.91
N ASN A 87 3.82 10.57 7.04
CA ASN A 87 3.68 12.00 7.32
C ASN A 87 3.05 12.72 6.11
N GLY A 88 1.75 12.98 6.17
CA GLY A 88 0.96 13.50 5.04
C GLY A 88 1.17 14.99 4.72
N ASP A 89 1.80 15.76 5.61
CA ASP A 89 1.96 17.21 5.42
C ASP A 89 3.32 17.53 4.79
N TYR A 90 3.35 17.67 3.46
CA TYR A 90 4.57 18.05 2.74
C TYR A 90 4.94 19.52 2.97
N ILE A 91 6.11 19.75 3.55
CA ILE A 91 6.68 21.10 3.78
C ILE A 91 8.12 21.10 3.29
N ASN A 92 8.36 21.63 2.10
CA ASN A 92 9.72 21.65 1.49
C ASN A 92 10.74 22.49 2.28
N SER A 93 10.27 23.49 3.03
CA SER A 93 11.11 24.40 3.80
C SER A 93 11.42 23.90 5.21
N ASP A 94 10.99 22.68 5.57
CA ASP A 94 11.29 22.09 6.86
C ASP A 94 12.74 21.59 6.94
N MET A 95 13.14 21.10 8.12
CA MET A 95 14.50 20.59 8.32
C MET A 95 14.80 19.32 7.49
N THR A 96 13.76 18.60 7.07
CA THR A 96 13.88 17.37 6.27
C THR A 96 13.95 17.64 4.77
N HIS A 97 13.74 18.89 4.36
CA HIS A 97 13.70 19.33 2.97
C HIS A 97 12.69 18.51 2.14
N GLY A 98 11.52 18.24 2.73
CA GLY A 98 10.44 17.54 2.04
C GLY A 98 10.69 16.05 1.81
N TRP A 99 11.46 15.38 2.67
CA TRP A 99 11.71 13.94 2.60
C TRP A 99 10.43 13.09 2.54
N ASN A 100 9.29 13.63 2.99
CA ASN A 100 7.99 12.99 3.00
C ASN A 100 7.17 13.12 1.70
N TYR A 101 7.72 13.68 0.62
CA TYR A 101 6.99 13.91 -0.63
C TYR A 101 6.30 12.66 -1.23
N HIS A 102 6.90 11.50 -1.05
CA HIS A 102 6.38 10.21 -1.53
C HIS A 102 6.38 9.15 -0.44
N GLN A 103 6.09 9.56 0.80
CA GLN A 103 5.90 8.59 1.88
C GLN A 103 4.67 7.77 1.59
#